data_AF-A0A7R9DSX7-F1
#
_entry.id   AF-A0A7R9DSX7-F1
#
_cell.length_a   1.000
_cell.length_b   1.000
_cell.length_c   1.000
_cell.angle_alpha   90.00
_cell.angle_beta   90.00
_cell.angle_gamma   90.00
#
_symmetry.space_group_name_H-M   'P 1'
#
loop_
_entity.id
_entity.type
_entity.pdbx_description
1 polymer ?
#
loop_
_entity_poly.entity_id
_entity_poly.type
_entity_poly.pdbx_seq_one_letter_code
_entity_poly.pdbx_strand_id
1 'polypeptide(L)'
;MWLLGLVLLLTSRQLVYSTDYCSIKCMNNIPHTMCQYKASPSSYCQGYQSRKLSEDDVKSIVDQHNKLRSKDSQVLPTCCSWL
;
A
#
# COMPACT_ATOMS: atom_id res chain seq x y z
N MET A 1 -40.35 9.87 -12.97
CA MET A 1 -39.41 9.82 -11.82
C MET A 1 -38.48 8.59 -11.82
N TRP A 2 -38.75 7.53 -12.58
CA TRP A 2 -37.86 6.35 -12.65
C TRP A 2 -36.63 6.54 -13.57
N LEU A 3 -36.75 7.37 -14.62
CA LEU A 3 -35.66 7.62 -15.57
C LEU A 3 -34.49 8.42 -14.95
N LEU A 4 -34.76 9.30 -13.99
CA LEU A 4 -33.71 10.08 -13.29
C LEU A 4 -32.83 9.18 -12.40
N GLY A 5 -33.42 8.17 -11.75
CA GLY A 5 -32.67 7.20 -10.94
C GLY A 5 -31.77 6.29 -11.79
N LEU A 6 -32.20 5.95 -13.00
CA LEU A 6 -31.44 5.09 -13.92
C LEU A 6 -30.23 5.82 -14.54
N VAL A 7 -30.35 7.12 -14.79
CA VAL A 7 -29.24 7.98 -15.26
C VAL A 7 -28.16 8.16 -14.20
N LEU A 8 -28.54 8.32 -12.92
CA LEU A 8 -27.59 8.43 -11.79
C LEU A 8 -26.75 7.16 -11.59
N LEU A 9 -27.32 5.98 -11.78
CA LEU A 9 -26.62 4.69 -11.69
C LEU A 9 -25.61 4.47 -12.83
N LEU A 10 -25.84 5.05 -14.02
CA LEU A 10 -24.94 4.92 -15.17
C LEU A 10 -23.74 5.89 -15.11
N THR A 11 -23.80 6.92 -14.27
CA THR A 11 -22.77 7.96 -14.16
C THR A 11 -21.69 7.70 -13.11
N SER A 12 -21.75 6.61 -12.32
CA SER A 12 -20.69 6.27 -11.36
C SER A 12 -19.47 5.65 -12.05
N ARG A 13 -18.85 6.38 -12.97
CA ARG A 13 -17.49 6.08 -13.45
C ARG A 13 -16.55 6.40 -12.30
N GLN A 14 -16.21 5.41 -11.48
CA GLN A 14 -15.07 5.52 -10.59
C GLN A 14 -13.83 5.77 -11.46
N LEU A 15 -13.32 6.99 -11.46
CA LEU A 15 -12.03 7.34 -12.06
C LEU A 15 -10.96 6.62 -11.25
N VAL A 16 -10.47 5.49 -11.77
CA VAL A 16 -9.27 4.83 -11.25
C VAL A 16 -8.10 5.73 -11.64
N TYR A 17 -7.70 6.63 -10.74
CA TYR A 17 -6.50 7.42 -10.95
C TYR A 17 -5.30 6.50 -10.74
N SER A 18 -4.71 6.00 -11.82
CA SER A 18 -3.38 5.41 -11.74
C SER A 18 -2.41 6.52 -11.35
N THR A 19 -1.73 6.39 -10.21
CA THR A 19 -0.69 7.33 -9.82
C THR A 19 0.45 7.26 -10.84
N ASP A 20 0.76 8.37 -11.50
CA ASP A 20 1.96 8.47 -12.34
C ASP A 20 3.21 8.53 -11.45
N TYR A 21 3.75 7.35 -11.14
CA TYR A 21 4.95 7.20 -10.33
C TYR A 21 6.20 7.82 -10.96
N CYS A 22 6.21 8.12 -12.27
CA CYS A 22 7.34 8.76 -12.93
C CYS A 22 7.42 10.26 -12.66
N SER A 23 6.29 10.88 -12.32
CA SER A 23 6.22 12.31 -11.95
C SER A 23 6.62 12.59 -10.50
N ILE A 24 6.71 11.55 -9.66
CA ILE A 24 7.06 11.69 -8.24
C ILE A 24 8.56 11.93 -8.10
N LYS A 25 8.93 13.06 -7.47
CA LYS A 25 10.33 13.37 -7.16
C LYS A 25 10.72 12.77 -5.80
N CYS A 26 11.58 11.75 -5.82
CA CYS A 26 12.19 11.21 -4.61
C CYS A 26 13.46 11.99 -4.24
N MET A 27 13.95 11.79 -3.01
CA MET A 27 15.21 12.35 -2.56
C MET A 27 16.34 11.97 -3.53
N ASN A 28 17.23 12.91 -3.83
CA ASN A 28 18.35 12.75 -4.77
C ASN A 28 17.95 12.43 -6.21
N ASN A 29 16.73 12.79 -6.65
CA ASN A 29 16.22 12.53 -8.01
C ASN A 29 16.23 11.04 -8.42
N ILE A 30 16.20 10.12 -7.44
CA ILE A 30 16.12 8.69 -7.72
C ILE A 30 14.73 8.39 -8.29
N PRO A 31 14.61 7.66 -9.42
CA PRO A 31 13.31 7.32 -9.98
C PRO A 31 12.56 6.36 -9.06
N HIS A 32 11.24 6.51 -8.97
CA HIS A 32 10.39 5.60 -8.19
C HIS A 32 10.50 4.17 -8.73
N THR A 33 10.55 3.16 -7.86
CA THR A 33 10.68 1.74 -8.25
C THR A 33 9.62 1.32 -9.28
N MET A 34 8.37 1.75 -9.07
CA MET A 34 7.25 1.45 -9.98
C MET A 34 7.34 2.17 -11.35
N CYS A 35 8.09 3.27 -11.43
CA CYS A 35 8.41 3.92 -12.71
C CYS A 35 9.57 3.19 -13.41
N GLN A 36 10.61 2.84 -12.65
CA GLN A 36 11.85 2.26 -13.17
C GLN A 36 11.66 0.83 -13.68
N TYR A 37 10.95 -0.02 -12.94
CA TYR A 37 10.82 -1.45 -13.24
C TYR A 37 9.38 -1.79 -13.63
N LYS A 38 9.18 -2.08 -14.92
CA LYS A 38 7.85 -2.42 -15.46
C LYS A 38 7.49 -3.88 -15.15
N ALA A 39 6.83 -4.09 -14.01
CA ALA A 39 6.07 -5.27 -13.53
C ALA A 39 6.73 -6.67 -13.56
N SER A 40 7.82 -6.88 -14.29
CA SER A 40 8.48 -8.18 -14.44
C SER A 40 9.67 -8.27 -13.49
N PRO A 41 9.92 -9.44 -12.89
CA PRO A 41 11.16 -9.68 -12.15
C PRO A 41 12.38 -9.51 -13.04
N SER A 42 13.52 -9.25 -12.40
CA SER A 42 14.80 -9.16 -13.09
C SER A 42 15.16 -10.48 -13.77
N SER A 43 15.96 -10.43 -14.83
CA SER A 43 16.56 -11.61 -15.47
C SER A 43 17.43 -12.44 -14.51
N TYR A 44 17.87 -11.86 -13.39
CA TYR A 44 18.56 -12.60 -12.34
C TYR A 44 17.65 -13.56 -11.56
N CYS A 45 16.33 -13.37 -11.58
CA CYS A 45 15.39 -14.23 -10.87
C CYS A 45 15.13 -15.51 -11.67
N GLN A 46 15.83 -16.60 -11.35
CA GLN A 46 15.58 -17.92 -11.94
C GLN A 46 14.49 -18.65 -11.16
N GLY A 47 13.51 -19.25 -11.88
CA GLY A 47 12.47 -20.10 -11.27
C GLY A 47 11.54 -19.37 -10.28
N TYR A 48 11.36 -18.06 -10.42
CA TYR A 48 10.56 -17.29 -9.47
C TYR A 48 9.09 -17.72 -9.47
N GLN A 49 8.49 -17.72 -8.29
CA GLN A 49 7.05 -17.90 -8.12
C GLN A 49 6.45 -16.59 -7.61
N SER A 50 5.46 -16.07 -8.34
CA SER A 50 4.67 -14.93 -7.89
C SER A 50 3.42 -15.46 -7.18
N ARG A 51 3.23 -15.09 -5.91
CA ARG A 51 1.95 -15.24 -5.22
C ARG A 51 1.51 -13.91 -4.64
N LYS A 52 0.21 -13.67 -4.64
CA LYS A 52 -0.38 -12.57 -3.86
C LYS A 52 -0.40 -12.96 -2.38
N LEU A 53 -0.26 -11.97 -1.51
CA LEU A 53 -0.54 -12.15 -0.09
C LEU A 53 -2.04 -12.36 0.09
N SER A 54 -2.42 -13.36 0.90
CA SER A 54 -3.81 -13.51 1.34
C SER A 54 -4.14 -12.45 2.40
N GLU A 55 -5.42 -12.28 2.71
CA GLU A 55 -5.85 -11.40 3.81
C GLU A 55 -5.27 -11.87 5.16
N ASP A 56 -5.18 -13.18 5.36
CA ASP A 56 -4.56 -13.77 6.54
C ASP A 56 -3.05 -13.47 6.62
N ASP A 57 -2.33 -13.52 5.50
CA ASP A 57 -0.91 -13.13 5.45
C ASP A 57 -0.75 -11.66 5.87
N VAL A 58 -1.56 -10.77 5.28
CA VAL A 58 -1.52 -9.33 5.58
C VAL A 58 -1.80 -9.09 7.05
N LYS A 59 -2.84 -9.72 7.60
CA LYS A 59 -3.19 -9.61 9.01
C LYS A 59 -2.04 -10.08 9.92
N SER A 60 -1.48 -11.25 9.63
CA SER A 60 -0.37 -11.81 10.41
C SER A 60 0.87 -10.90 10.41
N ILE A 61 1.21 -10.32 9.24
CA ILE A 61 2.34 -9.38 9.12
C ILE A 61 2.09 -8.13 9.96
N VAL A 62 0.90 -7.53 9.86
CA VAL A 62 0.55 -6.31 10.61
C VAL A 62 0.56 -6.58 12.12
N ASP A 63 -0.01 -7.71 12.56
CA ASP A 63 -0.06 -8.10 13.98
C ASP A 63 1.34 -8.28 14.57
N GLN A 64 2.27 -8.90 13.83
CA GLN A 64 3.67 -9.02 14.27
C GLN A 64 4.34 -7.64 14.43
N HIS A 65 4.17 -6.73 13.47
CA HIS A 65 4.73 -5.38 13.58
C HIS A 65 4.17 -4.64 14.80
N ASN A 66 2.87 -4.76 15.04
CA ASN A 66 2.23 -4.11 16.20
C ASN A 66 2.70 -4.71 17.52
N LYS A 67 2.84 -6.03 17.60
CA LYS A 67 3.41 -6.69 18.79
C LYS A 67 4.81 -6.18 19.11
N LEU A 68 5.66 -5.99 18.11
CA LEU A 68 7.01 -5.45 18.29
C LEU A 68 6.98 -3.99 18.76
N ARG A 69 6.16 -3.13 18.12
CA ARG A 69 5.97 -1.75 18.55
C ARG A 69 5.49 -1.67 20.00
N SER A 70 4.53 -2.52 20.38
CA SER A 70 4.00 -2.58 21.75
C SER A 70 4.98 -3.16 22.77
N LYS A 71 5.94 -3.98 22.33
CA LYS A 71 7.02 -4.49 23.19
C LYS A 71 8.06 -3.41 23.46
N ASP A 72 8.44 -2.66 22.43
CA ASP A 72 9.38 -1.54 22.58
C ASP A 72 8.74 -0.35 23.31
N SER A 73 7.41 -0.15 23.20
CA SER A 73 6.69 0.89 23.94
C SER A 73 6.55 0.61 25.44
N GLN A 74 6.79 -0.63 25.90
CA GLN A 74 6.78 -0.96 27.33
C GLN A 74 8.09 -0.58 28.05
N VAL A 75 9.12 -0.10 27.33
CA VAL A 75 10.40 0.36 27.89
C VAL A 75 10.39 1.87 28.21
N LEU A 76 9.29 2.58 27.99
CA LEU A 76 9.15 4.00 28.37
C LEU A 76 8.07 4.18 29.46
N PRO A 77 8.41 4.08 30.76
CA PRO A 77 7.54 4.52 31.83
C PRO A 77 7.54 6.06 31.97
N THR A 78 7.50 6.84 30.88
CA THR A 78 7.59 8.32 30.98
C THR A 78 6.76 9.14 29.98
N CYS A 79 6.10 8.56 28.98
CA CYS A 79 5.37 9.40 28.00
C CYS A 79 3.94 9.80 28.43
N CYS A 80 3.41 9.32 29.56
CA CYS A 80 2.07 9.69 30.04
C CYS A 80 2.06 10.38 31.42
N SER A 81 3.12 11.11 31.79
CA SER A 81 3.18 11.88 33.07
C SER A 81 2.80 13.36 32.93
N TRP A 82 2.06 13.75 31.90
CA TRP A 82 1.51 15.11 31.78
C TRP A 82 0.02 15.06 31.45
N LEU A 83 -0.77 14.53 32.39
CA LEU A 83 -2.18 14.86 32.60
C LEU A 83 -2.33 15.38 34.03
#